data_AF-A0A183KT73-F1
#
_entry.id   AF-A0A183KT73-F1
#
_cell.length_a   1.000
_cell.length_b   1.000
_cell.length_c   1.000
_cell.angle_alpha   90.00
_cell.angle_beta   90.00
_cell.angle_gamma   90.00
#
_symmetry.space_group_name_H-M   'P 1'
#
loop_
_entity.id
_entity.type
_entity.pdbx_description
1 polymer ?
#
loop_
_entity_poly.entity_id
_entity_poly.type
_entity_poly.pdbx_seq_one_letter_code
_entity_poly.pdbx_strand_id
1 'polypeptide(L)'
;ALQRFHTAFLRDTDKLNEFKIALNNRFQALQDILKEEETTIEENWKGIKEALTSTCQEVLGLKKHHHKEWFSIETLDKTKERKNKKTTINNSRTRTEKVQAQAEYIEANKQVKKSIRADKKKYVEGLATTAEKAAREGNMKQLYDTTRKLTLLSHTYEQMQI
;
A
#
# COMPACT_ATOMS: atom_id res chain seq x y z
N ALA A 1 -3.91 5.76 -3.51
CA ALA A 1 -3.33 4.90 -2.45
C ALA A 1 -2.95 5.79 -1.28
N LEU A 2 -3.15 5.37 -0.03
CA LEU A 2 -2.68 6.14 1.13
C LEU A 2 -1.16 6.19 1.07
N GLN A 3 -0.60 7.39 0.92
CA GLN A 3 0.84 7.61 1.00
C GLN A 3 1.31 7.28 2.41
N ARG A 4 2.34 6.43 2.54
CA ARG A 4 2.96 6.08 3.82
C ARG A 4 4.32 6.76 3.89
N PHE A 5 4.64 7.36 5.04
CA PHE A 5 5.93 8.02 5.29
C PHE A 5 6.80 7.20 6.25
N HIS A 6 8.11 7.47 6.29
CA HIS A 6 9.02 6.85 7.26
C HIS A 6 8.90 7.50 8.65
N THR A 7 7.81 7.21 9.36
CA THR A 7 7.57 7.74 10.71
C THR A 7 8.63 7.34 11.75
N ALA A 8 9.41 6.29 11.48
CA ALA A 8 10.54 5.90 12.32
C ALA A 8 11.62 6.99 12.40
N PHE A 9 11.75 7.86 11.38
CA PHE A 9 12.69 8.98 11.40
C PHE A 9 12.34 10.03 12.46
N LEU A 10 11.08 10.10 12.92
CA LEU A 10 10.71 10.98 14.03
C LEU A 10 11.23 10.50 15.40
N ARG A 11 11.84 9.32 15.47
CA ARG A 11 12.55 8.85 16.68
C ARG A 11 13.94 9.47 16.80
N ASP A 12 14.52 9.88 15.68
CA ASP A 12 15.76 10.63 15.65
C ASP A 12 15.45 12.09 16.03
N THR A 13 16.17 12.61 17.02
CA THR A 13 15.86 13.93 17.60
C THR A 13 16.16 15.06 16.62
N ASP A 14 17.19 14.92 15.79
CA ASP A 14 17.56 15.92 14.80
C ASP A 14 16.51 15.99 13.69
N LYS A 15 16.08 14.83 13.18
CA LYS A 15 14.99 14.73 12.20
C LYS A 15 13.65 15.22 12.73
N LEU A 16 13.35 14.98 14.00
CA LEU A 16 12.14 15.50 14.64
C LEU A 16 12.17 17.03 14.72
N ASN A 17 13.31 17.63 15.04
CA ASN A 17 13.47 19.07 15.08
C ASN A 17 13.39 19.70 13.69
N GLU A 18 14.04 19.09 12.69
CA GLU A 18 13.91 19.47 11.28
C GLU A 18 12.44 19.46 10.82
N PHE A 19 11.69 18.41 11.17
CA PHE A 19 10.27 18.31 10.87
C PHE A 19 9.47 19.46 11.49
N LYS A 20 9.70 19.77 12.78
CA LYS A 20 9.01 20.87 13.47
C LYS A 20 9.30 22.22 12.82
N ILE A 21 10.56 22.48 12.47
CA ILE A 21 10.98 23.75 11.84
C ILE A 21 10.34 23.87 10.46
N ALA A 22 10.46 22.85 9.61
CA ALA A 22 9.88 22.85 8.27
C ALA A 22 8.35 23.00 8.29
N LEU A 23 7.70 22.36 9.27
CA LEU A 23 6.26 22.47 9.45
C LEU A 23 5.85 23.89 9.85
N ASN A 24 6.50 24.46 10.86
CA ASN A 24 6.21 25.82 11.34
C ASN A 24 6.41 26.85 10.24
N ASN A 25 7.50 26.75 9.47
CA ASN A 25 7.77 27.66 8.36
C ASN A 25 6.67 27.62 7.30
N ARG A 26 6.18 26.43 6.94
CA ARG A 26 5.08 26.28 5.97
C ARG A 26 3.74 26.77 6.50
N PHE A 27 3.44 26.52 7.77
CA PHE A 27 2.21 27.05 8.37
C PHE A 27 2.24 28.57 8.50
N GLN A 28 3.40 29.16 8.76
CA GLN A 28 3.56 30.61 8.76
C GLN A 28 3.27 31.18 7.37
N ALA A 29 3.91 30.65 6.33
CA ALA A 29 3.64 31.05 4.95
C ALA A 29 2.16 30.87 4.58
N LEU A 30 1.53 29.77 5.00
CA LEU A 30 0.10 29.55 4.78
C LEU A 30 -0.75 30.59 5.51
N GLN A 31 -0.46 30.91 6.77
CA GLN A 31 -1.19 31.94 7.51
C GLN A 31 -1.08 33.32 6.87
N ASP A 32 0.08 33.65 6.31
CA ASP A 32 0.29 34.95 5.68
C ASP A 32 -0.53 35.04 4.38
N ILE A 33 -0.58 33.97 3.58
CA ILE A 33 -1.49 33.86 2.42
C ILE A 33 -2.96 34.02 2.83
N LEU A 34 -3.37 33.35 3.91
CA LEU A 34 -4.76 33.40 4.41
C LEU A 34 -5.18 34.76 4.96
N LYS A 35 -4.24 35.67 5.26
CA LYS A 35 -4.54 37.05 5.66
C LYS A 35 -4.66 37.98 4.46
N GLU A 36 -4.02 37.64 3.33
CA GLU A 36 -3.98 38.46 2.12
C GLU A 36 -5.10 38.11 1.13
N GLU A 37 -5.54 36.86 1.08
CA GLU A 37 -6.63 36.40 0.22
C GLU A 37 -7.91 36.07 1.01
N GLU A 38 -9.06 36.48 0.48
CA GLU A 38 -10.38 36.07 0.99
C GLU A 38 -10.68 34.64 0.50
N THR A 39 -10.10 33.66 1.18
CA THR A 39 -10.19 32.24 0.82
C THR A 39 -11.36 31.54 1.50
N THR A 40 -11.95 30.57 0.79
CA THR A 40 -13.03 29.76 1.34
C THR A 40 -12.53 28.76 2.38
N ILE A 41 -13.40 28.30 3.28
CA ILE A 41 -13.05 27.29 4.31
C ILE A 41 -12.52 25.99 3.65
N GLU A 42 -13.02 25.63 2.47
CA GLU A 42 -12.57 24.45 1.73
C GLU A 42 -11.13 24.59 1.21
N GLU A 43 -10.78 25.77 0.68
CA GLU A 43 -9.42 26.10 0.25
C GLU A 43 -8.45 26.12 1.43
N ASN A 44 -8.88 26.63 2.58
CA ASN A 44 -8.08 26.65 3.81
C ASN A 44 -7.77 25.22 4.28
N TRP A 45 -8.79 24.36 4.28
CA TRP A 45 -8.62 22.96 4.62
C TRP A 45 -7.71 22.22 3.63
N LYS A 46 -7.75 22.58 2.35
CA LYS A 46 -6.85 22.05 1.33
C LYS A 46 -5.40 22.50 1.59
N GLY A 47 -5.15 23.78 1.85
CA GLY A 47 -3.82 24.32 2.16
C GLY A 47 -3.19 23.66 3.39
N ILE A 48 -3.97 23.43 4.45
CA ILE A 48 -3.48 22.72 5.66
C ILE A 48 -3.05 21.29 5.33
N LYS A 49 -3.87 20.56 4.56
CA LYS A 49 -3.53 19.19 4.13
C LYS A 49 -2.27 19.18 3.26
N GLU A 50 -2.09 20.16 2.39
CA GLU A 50 -0.92 20.29 1.52
C GLU A 50 0.35 20.64 2.30
N ALA A 51 0.29 21.57 3.26
CA ALA A 51 1.41 21.92 4.13
C ALA A 51 1.90 20.72 4.97
N LEU A 52 0.96 19.95 5.54
CA LEU A 52 1.28 18.73 6.28
C LEU A 52 1.88 17.65 5.38
N THR A 53 1.26 17.40 4.22
CA THR A 53 1.69 16.33 3.29
C THR A 53 3.06 16.63 2.70
N SER A 54 3.30 17.88 2.29
CA SER A 54 4.60 18.32 1.73
C SER A 54 5.73 18.21 2.75
N THR A 55 5.49 18.61 4.00
CA THR A 55 6.49 18.47 5.08
C THR A 55 6.82 17.03 5.39
N CYS A 56 5.79 16.17 5.47
CA CYS A 56 6.01 14.74 5.63
C CYS A 56 6.83 14.15 4.47
N GLN A 57 6.56 14.58 3.24
CA GLN A 57 7.27 14.09 2.07
C GLN A 57 8.74 14.55 2.03
N GLU A 58 9.01 15.81 2.37
CA GLU A 58 10.36 16.38 2.37
C GLU A 58 11.23 15.78 3.48
N VAL A 59 10.74 15.76 4.72
CA VAL A 59 11.58 15.40 5.88
C VAL A 59 11.59 13.89 6.11
N LEU A 60 10.43 13.23 5.96
CA LEU A 60 10.30 11.79 6.26
C LEU A 60 10.46 10.92 5.01
N GLY A 61 10.24 11.47 3.82
CA GLY A 61 10.26 10.69 2.58
C GLY A 61 9.10 9.70 2.47
N LEU A 62 8.75 9.35 1.23
CA LEU A 62 7.74 8.32 0.95
C LEU A 62 8.32 6.93 1.18
N LYS A 63 7.62 6.11 1.96
CA LYS A 63 7.88 4.68 1.99
C LYS A 63 7.60 4.12 0.60
N LYS A 64 8.64 3.56 -0.01
CA LYS A 64 8.47 2.75 -1.21
C LYS A 64 7.52 1.62 -0.87
N HIS A 65 6.36 1.62 -1.53
CA HIS A 65 5.54 0.43 -1.58
C HIS A 65 6.29 -0.57 -2.43
N HIS A 66 7.03 -1.47 -1.77
CA HIS A 66 7.44 -2.71 -2.40
C HIS A 66 6.15 -3.46 -2.73
N HIS A 67 5.65 -3.26 -3.94
CA HIS A 67 4.68 -4.19 -4.49
C HIS A 67 5.34 -5.56 -4.41
N LYS A 68 4.69 -6.49 -3.72
CA LYS A 68 5.13 -7.86 -3.79
C LYS A 68 4.94 -8.26 -5.25
N GLU A 69 6.05 -8.47 -5.97
CA GLU A 69 6.12 -8.69 -7.43
C GLU A 69 5.22 -9.82 -7.93
N TRP A 70 4.70 -10.66 -7.02
CA TRP A 70 3.90 -11.82 -7.36
C TRP A 70 2.44 -11.53 -7.71
N PHE A 71 1.87 -10.38 -7.34
CA PHE A 71 0.46 -10.09 -7.69
C PHE A 71 0.32 -9.74 -9.17
N SER A 72 -0.50 -10.51 -9.88
CA SER A 72 -0.90 -10.21 -11.25
C SER A 72 -1.81 -8.98 -11.30
N ILE A 73 -1.84 -8.33 -12.47
CA ILE A 73 -2.77 -7.25 -12.78
C ILE A 73 -4.22 -7.74 -12.61
N GLU A 74 -4.52 -8.96 -13.06
CA GLU A 74 -5.83 -9.59 -12.94
C GLU A 74 -6.29 -9.72 -11.48
N THR A 75 -5.40 -10.11 -10.56
CA THR A 75 -5.72 -10.18 -9.12
C THR A 75 -5.94 -8.78 -8.51
N LEU A 76 -5.24 -7.76 -8.99
CA LEU A 76 -5.48 -6.38 -8.57
C LEU A 76 -6.87 -5.90 -9.01
N ASP A 77 -7.27 -6.19 -10.24
CA ASP A 77 -8.59 -5.83 -10.78
C ASP A 77 -9.72 -6.52 -10.02
N LYS A 78 -9.60 -7.83 -9.77
CA LYS A 78 -10.56 -8.59 -8.93
C LYS A 78 -10.66 -8.02 -7.52
N THR A 79 -9.55 -7.53 -6.96
CA THR A 79 -9.53 -6.88 -5.64
C THR A 79 -10.30 -5.56 -5.66
N LYS A 80 -10.19 -4.78 -6.74
CA LYS A 80 -10.97 -3.55 -6.96
C LYS A 80 -12.45 -3.85 -7.11
N GLU A 81 -12.81 -4.86 -7.91
CA GLU A 81 -14.19 -5.30 -8.10
C GLU A 81 -14.85 -5.75 -6.79
N ARG A 82 -14.13 -6.54 -5.98
CA ARG A 82 -14.59 -6.94 -4.64
C ARG A 82 -14.87 -5.73 -3.74
N LYS A 83 -14.04 -4.67 -3.81
CA LYS A 83 -14.27 -3.43 -3.05
C LYS A 83 -15.53 -2.73 -3.51
N ASN A 84 -15.77 -2.64 -4.83
CA ASN A 84 -17.00 -2.04 -5.36
C ASN A 84 -18.24 -2.80 -4.87
N LYS A 85 -18.23 -4.13 -4.89
CA LYS A 85 -19.32 -4.96 -4.34
C LYS A 85 -19.55 -4.72 -2.84
N LYS A 86 -18.48 -4.47 -2.08
CA LYS A 86 -18.61 -4.09 -0.66
C LYS A 86 -19.29 -2.73 -0.50
N THR A 87 -19.00 -1.77 -1.38
CA THR A 87 -19.69 -0.48 -1.41
C THR A 87 -21.19 -0.66 -1.73
N THR A 88 -21.54 -1.53 -2.67
CA THR A 88 -22.94 -1.86 -2.99
C THR A 88 -23.69 -2.40 -1.76
N ILE A 89 -23.07 -3.28 -0.97
CA ILE A 89 -23.67 -3.77 0.30
C ILE A 89 -23.91 -2.63 1.29
N ASN A 90 -22.97 -1.69 1.41
CA ASN A 90 -23.10 -0.58 2.36
C ASN A 90 -24.20 0.41 1.94
N ASN A 91 -24.45 0.52 0.64
CA ASN A 91 -25.45 1.44 0.07
C ASN A 91 -26.84 0.80 -0.13
N SER A 92 -26.99 -0.50 0.14
CA SER A 92 -28.27 -1.22 -0.03
C SER A 92 -29.35 -0.62 0.87
N ARG A 93 -30.54 -0.34 0.32
CA ARG A 93 -31.64 0.29 1.06
C ARG A 93 -32.63 -0.74 1.60
N THR A 94 -32.84 -1.82 0.86
CA THR A 94 -33.78 -2.89 1.25
C THR A 94 -33.04 -4.15 1.69
N ARG A 95 -33.70 -4.99 2.51
CA ARG A 95 -33.13 -6.26 2.98
C ARG A 95 -32.81 -7.21 1.81
N THR A 96 -33.65 -7.23 0.79
CA THR A 96 -33.48 -8.08 -0.40
C THR A 96 -32.24 -7.66 -1.21
N GLU A 97 -32.07 -6.35 -1.49
CA GLU A 97 -30.86 -5.82 -2.13
C GLU A 97 -29.60 -6.18 -1.36
N LYS A 98 -29.64 -6.08 -0.03
CA LYS A 98 -28.50 -6.40 0.83
C LYS A 98 -28.11 -7.87 0.73
N VAL A 99 -29.09 -8.79 0.72
CA VAL A 99 -28.85 -10.23 0.58
C VAL A 99 -28.20 -10.54 -0.77
N GLN A 100 -28.71 -9.94 -1.86
CA GLN A 100 -28.16 -10.13 -3.20
C GLN A 100 -26.72 -9.59 -3.30
N ALA A 101 -26.48 -8.36 -2.87
CA ALA A 101 -25.15 -7.75 -2.88
C ALA A 101 -24.14 -8.54 -2.00
N GLN A 102 -24.62 -9.12 -0.90
CA GLN A 102 -23.81 -9.97 -0.03
C GLN A 102 -23.41 -11.28 -0.73
N ALA A 103 -24.31 -11.91 -1.47
CA ALA A 103 -23.98 -13.10 -2.27
C ALA A 103 -22.90 -12.81 -3.32
N GLU A 104 -23.03 -11.70 -4.05
CA GLU A 104 -22.05 -11.27 -5.06
C GLU A 104 -20.67 -10.97 -4.45
N TYR A 105 -20.63 -10.32 -3.28
CA TYR A 105 -19.39 -10.07 -2.57
C TYR A 105 -18.72 -11.37 -2.09
N ILE A 106 -19.50 -12.35 -1.62
CA ILE A 106 -18.97 -13.65 -1.18
C ILE A 106 -18.26 -14.35 -2.35
N GLU A 107 -18.89 -14.40 -3.52
CA GLU A 107 -18.30 -15.01 -4.71
C GLU A 107 -17.06 -14.25 -5.17
N ALA A 108 -17.12 -12.91 -5.25
CA ALA A 108 -15.96 -12.09 -5.61
C ALA A 108 -14.79 -12.28 -4.62
N ASN A 109 -15.08 -12.37 -3.31
CA ASN A 109 -14.07 -12.59 -2.28
C ASN A 109 -13.43 -13.99 -2.42
N LYS A 110 -14.20 -15.01 -2.81
CA LYS A 110 -13.68 -16.36 -3.11
C LYS A 110 -12.77 -16.33 -4.33
N GLN A 111 -13.14 -15.63 -5.40
CA GLN A 111 -12.32 -15.50 -6.61
C GLN A 111 -11.01 -14.75 -6.33
N VAL A 112 -11.05 -13.66 -5.56
CA VAL A 112 -9.84 -12.96 -5.10
C VAL A 112 -8.93 -13.93 -4.36
N LYS A 113 -9.43 -14.65 -3.33
CA LYS A 113 -8.63 -15.63 -2.58
C LYS A 113 -8.00 -16.71 -3.48
N LYS A 114 -8.74 -17.22 -4.47
CA LYS A 114 -8.22 -18.20 -5.43
C LYS A 114 -7.10 -17.61 -6.29
N SER A 115 -7.31 -16.42 -6.86
CA SER A 115 -6.33 -15.76 -7.73
C SER A 115 -5.02 -15.44 -6.97
N ILE A 116 -5.13 -14.95 -5.73
CA ILE A 116 -3.99 -14.71 -4.83
C ILE A 116 -3.18 -15.99 -4.60
N ARG A 117 -3.85 -17.13 -4.39
CA ARG A 117 -3.15 -18.43 -4.22
C ARG A 117 -2.44 -18.87 -5.51
N ALA A 118 -3.08 -18.70 -6.66
CA ALA A 118 -2.53 -19.05 -7.96
C ALA A 118 -1.29 -18.21 -8.31
N ASP A 119 -1.40 -16.88 -8.16
CA ASP A 119 -0.31 -15.94 -8.38
C ASP A 119 0.90 -16.25 -7.50
N LYS A 120 0.66 -16.51 -6.21
CA LYS A 120 1.73 -16.91 -5.29
C LYS A 120 2.39 -18.21 -5.73
N LYS A 121 1.61 -19.23 -6.10
CA LYS A 121 2.14 -20.52 -6.57
C LYS A 121 3.02 -20.32 -7.80
N LYS A 122 2.53 -19.58 -8.80
CA LYS A 122 3.28 -19.25 -10.03
C LYS A 122 4.59 -18.53 -9.74
N TYR A 123 4.58 -17.57 -8.80
CA TYR A 123 5.79 -16.85 -8.42
C TYR A 123 6.81 -17.74 -7.72
N VAL A 124 6.37 -18.60 -6.79
CA VAL A 124 7.24 -19.56 -6.10
C VAL A 124 7.85 -20.56 -7.09
N GLU A 125 7.06 -21.08 -8.02
CA GLU A 125 7.54 -21.96 -9.09
C GLU A 125 8.56 -21.26 -9.99
N GLY A 126 8.32 -20.00 -10.38
CA GLY A 126 9.28 -19.20 -11.14
C GLY A 126 10.60 -18.92 -10.40
N LEU A 127 10.55 -18.73 -9.09
CA LEU A 127 11.75 -18.60 -8.27
C LEU A 127 12.52 -19.92 -8.17
N ALA A 128 11.82 -21.05 -8.03
CA ALA A 128 12.45 -22.37 -7.96
C ALA A 128 13.16 -22.73 -9.28
N THR A 129 12.53 -22.49 -10.43
CA THR A 129 13.16 -22.73 -11.74
C THR A 129 14.38 -21.83 -11.97
N THR A 130 14.32 -20.57 -11.50
CA THR A 130 15.46 -19.64 -11.57
C THR A 130 16.62 -20.12 -10.68
N ALA A 131 16.33 -20.61 -9.48
CA ALA A 131 17.33 -21.17 -8.57
C ALA A 131 17.99 -22.42 -9.18
N GLU A 132 17.20 -23.33 -9.75
CA GLU A 132 17.70 -24.53 -10.42
C GLU A 132 18.62 -24.19 -11.60
N LYS A 133 18.23 -23.22 -12.43
CA LYS A 133 19.06 -22.74 -13.53
C LYS A 133 20.38 -22.13 -13.03
N ALA A 134 20.33 -21.27 -12.01
CA ALA A 134 21.52 -20.65 -11.43
C ALA A 134 22.49 -21.69 -10.84
N ALA A 135 21.97 -22.76 -10.22
CA ALA A 135 22.79 -23.87 -9.73
C ALA A 135 23.50 -24.61 -10.88
N ARG A 136 22.80 -24.90 -11.98
CA ARG A 136 23.37 -25.53 -13.18
C ARG A 136 24.46 -24.68 -13.85
N GLU A 137 24.29 -23.37 -13.85
CA GLU A 137 25.25 -22.41 -14.44
C GLU A 137 26.41 -22.05 -13.49
N GLY A 138 26.42 -22.55 -12.25
CA GLY A 138 27.42 -22.21 -11.24
C GLY A 138 27.29 -20.77 -10.69
N ASN A 139 26.17 -20.08 -10.93
CA ASN A 139 25.93 -18.72 -10.43
C ASN A 139 25.47 -18.73 -8.97
N MET A 140 26.42 -18.93 -8.06
CA MET A 140 26.17 -19.06 -6.63
C MET A 140 25.52 -17.82 -5.99
N LYS A 141 25.83 -16.62 -6.50
CA LYS A 141 25.23 -15.37 -6.00
C LYS A 141 23.72 -15.35 -6.25
N GLN A 142 23.30 -15.66 -7.47
CA GLN A 142 21.89 -15.69 -7.84
C GLN A 142 21.13 -16.82 -7.14
N LEU A 143 21.76 -17.99 -6.98
CA LEU A 143 21.20 -19.11 -6.22
C LEU A 143 20.93 -18.72 -4.76
N TYR A 144 21.89 -18.07 -4.10
CA TYR A 144 21.73 -17.60 -2.72
C TYR A 144 20.61 -16.56 -2.59
N ASP A 145 20.59 -15.54 -3.46
CA ASP A 145 19.59 -14.48 -3.42
C ASP A 145 18.17 -15.00 -3.66
N THR A 146 17.99 -15.93 -4.61
CA THR A 146 16.68 -16.55 -4.91
C THR A 146 16.21 -17.46 -3.78
N THR A 147 17.11 -18.24 -3.19
CA THR A 147 16.81 -19.10 -2.04
C THR A 147 16.42 -18.27 -0.82
N ARG A 148 17.12 -17.16 -0.56
CA ARG A 148 16.75 -16.20 0.49
C ARG A 148 15.37 -15.59 0.26
N LYS A 149 14.98 -15.31 -1.00
CA LYS A 149 13.62 -14.84 -1.31
C LYS A 149 12.57 -15.92 -1.03
N LEU A 150 12.83 -17.17 -1.38
CA LEU A 150 11.93 -18.31 -1.13
C LEU A 150 11.70 -18.54 0.37
N THR A 151 12.75 -18.49 1.19
CA THR A 151 12.63 -18.66 2.65
C THR A 151 11.88 -17.52 3.33
N LEU A 152 12.00 -16.28 2.85
CA LEU A 152 11.21 -15.15 3.37
C LEU A 152 9.71 -15.26 3.00
N LEU A 153 9.38 -15.90 1.87
CA LEU A 153 8.00 -16.12 1.45
C LEU A 153 7.29 -17.23 2.24
N SER A 154 8.03 -18.19 2.81
CA SER A 154 7.47 -19.24 3.67
C SER A 154 7.13 -18.70 5.06
N HIS A 155 8.06 -17.97 5.70
CA HIS A 155 7.85 -17.37 7.04
C HIS A 155 6.68 -16.37 7.07
N THR A 156 6.46 -15.62 6.00
CA THR A 156 5.34 -14.68 5.90
C THR A 156 3.97 -15.35 5.70
N TYR A 157 3.93 -16.64 5.30
CA TYR A 157 2.68 -17.39 5.13
C TYR A 157 2.12 -17.87 6.48
N GLU A 158 2.99 -18.29 7.39
CA GLU A 158 2.60 -18.71 8.74
C GLU A 158 1.98 -17.54 9.53
N GLN A 159 2.45 -16.32 9.30
CA GLN A 159 1.90 -15.12 9.95
C GLN A 159 0.58 -14.59 9.33
N MET A 160 0.20 -15.03 8.13
CA MET A 160 -1.02 -14.58 7.43
C MET A 160 -2.18 -15.59 7.51
N GLN A 161 -2.04 -16.67 8.29
CA GLN A 161 -3.11 -17.67 8.55
C GLN A 161 -3.91 -17.40 9.84
N ILE A 162 -3.78 -16.21 10.43
CA ILE A 162 -4.63 -15.72 11.54
C ILE A 162 -5.62 -14.69 11.00
#